data_AF-A0A1F2R8I6-F1
#
_entry.id   AF-A0A1F2R8I6-F1
#
_cell.length_a   1.000
_cell.length_b   1.000
_cell.length_c   1.000
_cell.angle_alpha   90.00
_cell.angle_beta   90.00
_cell.angle_gamma   90.00
#
_symmetry.space_group_name_H-M   'P 1'
#
loop_
_entity.id
_entity.type
_entity.pdbx_description
1 polymer ?
#
loop_
_entity_poly.entity_id
_entity_poly.type
_entity_poly.pdbx_seq_one_letter_code
_entity_poly.pdbx_strand_id
1 'polypeptide(L)'
;MIGVAMASLVLTASTSLGQALPQRVEIPPATTTLEGVPTVRIDSAEGRTTRRVLSSAEADSQRLMIRVVDGRFYWASRDNRPLQLSSSGEFTYFSSEPGRYIRLTRLNDKISYVEHVDAALLSPTARSTPLPFGTVTWWGELRMVLGK
;
A
#
# COMPACT_ATOMS: atom_id res chain seq x y z
N MET A 1 52.58 -14.55 -45.57
CA MET A 1 51.27 -15.23 -45.58
C MET A 1 50.78 -15.34 -44.14
N ILE A 2 49.46 -15.25 -43.97
CA ILE A 2 48.72 -14.87 -42.75
C ILE A 2 48.67 -16.01 -41.72
N GLY A 3 48.61 -15.67 -40.42
CA GLY A 3 48.46 -16.65 -39.33
C GLY A 3 47.94 -16.11 -37.99
N VAL A 4 46.84 -15.36 -38.05
CA VAL A 4 45.76 -15.16 -37.06
C VAL A 4 46.05 -15.34 -35.55
N ALA A 5 45.92 -14.23 -34.83
CA ALA A 5 45.83 -14.15 -33.37
C ALA A 5 44.48 -14.69 -32.84
N MET A 6 44.52 -15.55 -31.83
CA MET A 6 43.34 -16.03 -31.10
C MET A 6 43.02 -15.05 -29.97
N ALA A 7 42.08 -14.14 -30.19
CA ALA A 7 41.48 -13.34 -29.14
C ALA A 7 40.44 -14.19 -28.39
N SER A 8 40.75 -14.54 -27.13
CA SER A 8 39.78 -15.16 -26.23
C SER A 8 38.78 -14.11 -25.76
N LEU A 9 37.55 -14.19 -26.26
CA LEU A 9 36.43 -13.37 -25.79
C LEU A 9 35.85 -14.01 -24.52
N VAL A 10 36.20 -13.46 -23.36
CA VAL A 10 35.54 -13.81 -22.09
C VAL A 10 34.19 -13.09 -22.07
N LEU A 11 33.09 -13.84 -22.27
CA LEU A 11 31.74 -13.35 -22.00
C LEU A 11 31.55 -13.24 -20.48
N THR A 12 31.75 -12.06 -19.91
CA THR A 12 31.20 -11.74 -18.60
C THR A 12 29.70 -11.49 -18.73
N ALA A 13 28.90 -12.51 -18.42
CA ALA A 13 27.47 -12.35 -18.21
C ALA A 13 27.24 -11.54 -16.93
N SER A 14 27.03 -10.23 -17.07
CA SER A 14 26.55 -9.38 -15.99
C SER A 14 25.10 -9.76 -15.69
N THR A 15 24.90 -10.67 -14.74
CA THR A 15 23.59 -10.84 -14.10
C THR A 15 23.35 -9.62 -13.24
N SER A 16 22.68 -8.60 -13.79
CA SER A 16 22.11 -7.55 -12.97
C SER A 16 21.04 -8.19 -12.10
N LEU A 17 21.35 -8.40 -10.82
CA LEU A 17 20.33 -8.52 -9.78
C LEU A 17 19.64 -7.14 -9.70
N GLY A 18 18.74 -6.89 -10.66
CA GLY A 18 18.02 -5.64 -10.76
C GLY A 18 17.23 -5.42 -9.49
N GLN A 19 17.62 -4.42 -8.69
CA GLN A 19 16.74 -3.89 -7.65
C GLN A 19 15.48 -3.40 -8.36
N ALA A 20 14.35 -4.07 -8.14
CA ALA A 20 13.11 -3.60 -8.71
C ALA A 20 12.81 -2.20 -8.20
N LEU A 21 12.61 -1.29 -9.15
CA LEU A 21 12.23 0.07 -8.84
C LEU A 21 10.76 0.08 -8.41
N PRO A 22 10.36 0.95 -7.47
CA PRO A 22 8.96 1.22 -7.18
C PRO A 22 8.25 1.64 -8.46
N GLN A 23 7.04 1.14 -8.67
CA GLN A 23 6.20 1.45 -9.82
C GLN A 23 4.82 1.92 -9.37
N ARG A 24 4.26 2.85 -10.13
CA ARG A 24 2.85 3.24 -10.00
C ARG A 24 1.91 2.03 -10.16
N VAL A 25 0.83 2.02 -9.39
CA VAL A 25 -0.19 0.98 -9.43
C VAL A 25 -1.38 1.44 -10.27
N GLU A 26 -1.58 0.83 -11.42
CA GLU A 26 -2.81 1.03 -12.20
C GLU A 26 -3.92 0.13 -11.66
N ILE A 27 -5.14 0.66 -11.59
CA ILE A 27 -6.32 -0.10 -11.15
C ILE A 27 -7.05 -0.59 -12.39
N PRO A 28 -7.09 -1.90 -12.67
CA PRO A 28 -7.82 -2.42 -13.82
C PRO A 28 -9.30 -2.02 -13.78
N PRO A 29 -9.93 -1.68 -14.91
CA PRO A 29 -11.35 -1.32 -14.95
C PRO A 29 -12.30 -2.40 -14.42
N ALA A 30 -11.90 -3.68 -14.53
CA ALA A 30 -12.66 -4.81 -14.01
C ALA A 30 -12.52 -5.00 -12.49
N THR A 31 -11.76 -4.17 -11.78
CA THR A 31 -11.57 -4.31 -10.33
C THR A 31 -12.87 -4.02 -9.61
N THR A 32 -13.33 -4.95 -8.76
CA THR A 32 -14.52 -4.78 -7.91
C THR A 32 -14.15 -4.52 -6.46
N THR A 33 -13.00 -5.02 -6.01
CA THR A 33 -12.51 -4.82 -4.65
C THR A 33 -10.98 -4.75 -4.62
N LEU A 34 -10.45 -3.89 -3.77
CA LEU A 34 -9.05 -3.91 -3.36
C LEU A 34 -9.01 -4.26 -1.88
N GLU A 35 -8.27 -5.29 -1.53
CA GLU A 35 -8.19 -5.82 -0.17
C GLU A 35 -6.74 -5.88 0.31
N GLY A 36 -6.50 -5.55 1.56
CA GLY A 36 -5.18 -5.59 2.16
C GLY A 36 -5.21 -6.09 3.59
N VAL A 37 -4.25 -6.93 3.95
CA VAL A 37 -4.07 -7.42 5.32
C VAL A 37 -2.85 -6.70 5.91
N PRO A 38 -3.04 -5.84 6.93
CA PRO A 38 -1.93 -5.11 7.50
C PRO A 38 -1.03 -6.03 8.33
N THR A 39 0.28 -5.88 8.20
CA THR A 39 1.27 -6.61 8.99
C THR A 39 1.88 -5.73 10.09
N VAL A 40 1.89 -4.41 9.88
CA VAL A 40 2.46 -3.44 10.79
C VAL A 40 1.46 -2.33 11.05
N ARG A 41 1.37 -1.92 12.31
CA ARG A 41 0.69 -0.70 12.75
C ARG A 41 1.67 0.24 13.42
N ILE A 42 1.58 1.51 13.07
CA ILE A 42 2.35 2.60 13.66
C ILE A 42 1.36 3.59 14.25
N ASP A 43 1.45 3.80 15.55
CA ASP A 43 0.69 4.81 16.28
C ASP A 43 1.67 5.96 16.60
N SER A 44 1.41 7.14 16.05
CA SER A 44 2.24 8.35 16.25
C SER A 44 1.44 9.40 17.02
N ALA A 45 2.01 9.93 18.10
CA ALA A 45 1.47 11.03 18.90
C ALA A 45 2.62 11.98 19.30
N GLU A 46 2.30 13.10 19.95
CA GLU A 46 3.31 14.08 20.40
C GLU A 46 4.40 13.39 21.23
N GLY A 47 5.64 13.46 20.72
CA GLY A 47 6.83 12.89 21.36
C GLY A 47 6.93 11.35 21.36
N ARG A 48 5.99 10.61 20.76
CA ARG A 48 6.03 9.14 20.76
C ARG A 48 5.51 8.53 19.46
N THR A 49 6.33 7.66 18.88
CA THR A 49 5.94 6.78 17.77
C THR A 49 6.14 5.32 18.19
N THR A 50 5.07 4.53 18.13
CA THR A 50 5.10 3.11 18.47
C THR A 50 4.82 2.28 17.23
N ARG A 51 5.77 1.41 16.86
CA ARG A 51 5.59 0.43 15.78
C ARG A 51 5.34 -0.94 16.38
N ARG A 52 4.29 -1.62 15.92
CA ARG A 52 4.00 -3.02 16.29
C ARG A 52 3.77 -3.88 15.04
N VAL A 53 4.21 -5.13 15.13
CA VAL A 53 3.78 -6.18 14.20
C VAL A 53 2.45 -6.73 14.71
N LEU A 54 1.46 -6.83 13.83
CA LEU A 54 0.14 -7.32 14.18
C LEU A 54 0.13 -8.85 14.22
N SER A 55 -0.59 -9.41 15.19
CA SER A 55 -1.00 -10.81 15.14
C SER A 55 -2.01 -11.04 14.00
N SER A 56 -2.20 -12.29 13.57
CA SER A 56 -3.18 -12.60 12.52
C SER A 56 -4.59 -12.10 12.86
N ALA A 57 -5.02 -12.28 14.12
CA ALA A 57 -6.35 -11.85 14.56
C ALA A 57 -6.50 -10.31 14.53
N GLU A 58 -5.46 -9.57 14.95
CA GLU A 58 -5.47 -8.10 14.87
C GLU A 58 -5.45 -7.62 13.41
N ALA A 59 -4.61 -8.23 12.58
CA ALA A 59 -4.50 -7.92 11.16
C ALA A 59 -5.85 -8.11 10.44
N ASP A 60 -6.54 -9.21 10.72
CA ASP A 60 -7.86 -9.51 10.16
C ASP A 60 -8.92 -8.49 10.59
N SER A 61 -8.89 -8.05 11.85
CA SER A 61 -9.80 -7.02 12.36
C SER A 61 -9.54 -5.62 11.78
N GLN A 62 -8.36 -5.38 11.20
CA GLN A 62 -7.90 -4.07 10.72
C GLN A 62 -7.72 -4.02 9.20
N ARG A 63 -8.24 -5.02 8.47
CA ARG A 63 -8.13 -5.14 7.01
C ARG A 63 -8.51 -3.85 6.28
N LEU A 64 -7.76 -3.56 5.23
CA LEU A 64 -8.11 -2.56 4.23
C LEU A 64 -9.11 -3.19 3.26
N MET A 65 -10.24 -2.51 3.03
CA MET A 65 -11.20 -2.87 1.99
C MET A 65 -11.67 -1.62 1.26
N ILE A 66 -11.41 -1.59 -0.05
CA ILE A 66 -11.93 -0.59 -0.98
C ILE A 66 -12.87 -1.31 -1.93
N ARG A 67 -14.13 -0.88 -2.00
CA ARG A 67 -15.10 -1.36 -2.99
C ARG A 67 -15.12 -0.43 -4.18
N VAL A 68 -15.26 -1.00 -5.36
CA VAL A 68 -15.46 -0.26 -6.61
C VAL A 68 -16.92 -0.46 -7.03
N VAL A 69 -17.67 0.63 -7.10
CA VAL A 69 -19.08 0.62 -7.52
C VAL A 69 -19.25 1.70 -8.58
N ASP A 70 -19.66 1.31 -9.79
CA ASP A 70 -19.86 2.22 -10.92
C ASP A 70 -18.65 3.14 -11.19
N GLY A 71 -17.44 2.57 -11.13
CA GLY A 71 -16.17 3.30 -11.34
C GLY A 71 -15.76 4.23 -10.19
N ARG A 72 -16.50 4.24 -9.07
CA ARG A 72 -16.20 5.03 -7.87
C ARG A 72 -15.63 4.15 -6.78
N PHE A 73 -14.71 4.71 -6.00
CA PHE A 73 -14.00 4.01 -4.94
C PHE A 73 -14.59 4.36 -3.58
N TYR A 74 -14.83 3.35 -2.75
CA TYR A 74 -15.39 3.49 -1.41
C TYR A 74 -14.56 2.73 -0.40
N TRP A 75 -14.14 3.41 0.67
CA TRP A 75 -13.40 2.85 1.78
C TRP A 75 -14.31 2.04 2.70
N ALA A 76 -14.65 0.83 2.27
CA ALA A 76 -15.61 -0.03 2.95
C ALA A 76 -15.20 -0.37 4.39
N SER A 77 -13.90 -0.58 4.66
CA SER A 77 -13.42 -0.86 6.02
C SER A 77 -13.33 0.37 6.94
N ARG A 78 -13.70 1.56 6.45
CA ARG A 78 -13.75 2.81 7.21
C ARG A 78 -15.04 3.57 6.88
N ASP A 79 -16.17 2.98 7.25
CA ASP A 79 -17.51 3.57 7.13
C ASP A 79 -18.01 3.84 5.69
N ASN A 80 -17.53 3.08 4.69
CA ASN A 80 -17.87 3.26 3.27
C ASN A 80 -17.61 4.68 2.74
N ARG A 81 -16.55 5.35 3.22
CA ARG A 81 -16.24 6.72 2.81
C ARG A 81 -15.87 6.81 1.32
N PRO A 82 -16.36 7.80 0.56
CA PRO A 82 -15.96 7.98 -0.82
C PRO A 82 -14.47 8.34 -0.90
N LEU A 83 -13.79 7.84 -1.93
CA LEU A 83 -12.37 8.06 -2.19
C LEU A 83 -12.16 8.73 -3.54
N GLN A 84 -11.27 9.72 -3.56
CA GLN A 84 -10.72 10.32 -4.76
C GLN A 84 -9.44 9.58 -5.14
N LEU A 85 -9.38 9.12 -6.39
CA LEU A 85 -8.19 8.50 -6.96
C LEU A 85 -7.29 9.58 -7.55
N SER A 86 -6.01 9.55 -7.20
CA SER A 86 -4.98 10.39 -7.80
C SER A 86 -3.66 9.64 -7.93
N SER A 87 -2.67 10.23 -8.59
CA SER A 87 -1.33 9.62 -8.72
C SER A 87 -0.27 10.71 -8.70
N SER A 88 0.89 10.40 -8.09
CA SER A 88 2.05 11.29 -8.05
C SER A 88 3.33 10.47 -8.00
N GLY A 89 4.23 10.67 -8.97
CA GLY A 89 5.41 9.83 -9.17
C GLY A 89 5.03 8.35 -9.30
N GLU A 90 5.68 7.51 -8.50
CA GLU A 90 5.48 6.05 -8.45
C GLU A 90 4.34 5.60 -7.54
N PHE A 91 3.51 6.53 -7.10
CA PHE A 91 2.46 6.26 -6.12
C PHE A 91 1.08 6.54 -6.66
N THR A 92 0.15 5.64 -6.32
CA THR A 92 -1.28 5.80 -6.53
C THR A 92 -1.94 6.08 -5.18
N TYR A 93 -2.83 7.06 -5.12
CA TYR A 93 -3.46 7.51 -3.88
C TYR A 93 -4.97 7.38 -3.95
N PHE A 94 -5.56 6.93 -2.85
CA PHE A 94 -6.97 7.08 -2.55
C PHE A 94 -7.14 7.98 -1.33
N SER A 95 -7.90 9.07 -1.43
CA SER A 95 -8.11 10.02 -0.31
C SER A 95 -9.59 10.35 -0.12
N SER A 96 -10.06 10.49 1.12
CA SER A 96 -11.47 10.83 1.39
C SER A 96 -11.67 12.25 1.91
N GLU A 97 -10.76 12.72 2.77
CA GLU A 97 -10.74 14.02 3.45
C GLU A 97 -9.27 14.35 3.79
N PRO A 98 -8.90 15.59 4.15
CA PRO A 98 -7.59 15.87 4.74
C PRO A 98 -7.30 14.92 5.91
N GLY A 99 -6.08 14.39 6.00
CA GLY A 99 -5.69 13.47 7.07
C GLY A 99 -6.07 11.99 6.86
N ARG A 100 -6.69 11.64 5.73
CA ARG A 100 -7.06 10.25 5.41
C ARG A 100 -6.65 9.87 3.99
N TYR A 101 -5.72 8.92 3.87
CA TYR A 101 -5.32 8.40 2.57
C TYR A 101 -4.84 6.95 2.61
N ILE A 102 -4.91 6.29 1.46
CA ILE A 102 -4.22 5.05 1.16
C ILE A 102 -3.25 5.34 0.02
N ARG A 103 -1.97 5.01 0.21
CA ARG A 103 -0.93 5.11 -0.80
C ARG A 103 -0.52 3.72 -1.25
N LEU A 104 -0.54 3.47 -2.55
CA LEU A 104 -0.11 2.23 -3.15
C LEU A 104 1.20 2.41 -3.92
N THR A 105 2.02 1.36 -3.91
CA THR A 105 3.19 1.23 -4.80
C THR A 105 3.38 -0.24 -5.16
N ARG A 106 3.86 -0.50 -6.37
CA ARG A 106 4.23 -1.84 -6.81
C ARG A 106 5.74 -1.99 -6.70
N LEU A 107 6.17 -3.11 -6.11
CA LEU A 107 7.56 -3.51 -6.04
C LEU A 107 7.65 -4.98 -6.46
N ASN A 108 8.29 -5.26 -7.59
CA ASN A 108 8.16 -6.54 -8.29
C ASN A 108 6.68 -6.84 -8.60
N ASP A 109 6.23 -8.06 -8.30
CA ASP A 109 4.86 -8.52 -8.49
C ASP A 109 3.93 -8.23 -7.29
N LYS A 110 4.41 -7.48 -6.31
CA LYS A 110 3.67 -7.19 -5.08
C LYS A 110 3.22 -5.74 -5.03
N ILE A 111 1.98 -5.55 -4.59
CA ILE A 111 1.44 -4.22 -4.31
C ILE A 111 1.52 -4.00 -2.81
N SER A 112 2.33 -3.03 -2.38
CA SER A 112 2.35 -2.57 -1.00
C SER A 112 1.40 -1.40 -0.84
N TYR A 113 0.74 -1.32 0.31
CA TYR A 113 -0.08 -0.17 0.66
C TYR A 113 0.34 0.42 2.01
N VAL A 114 0.21 1.73 2.11
CA VAL A 114 0.24 2.46 3.38
C VAL A 114 -1.11 3.12 3.54
N GLU A 115 -1.84 2.72 4.57
CA GLU A 115 -3.05 3.39 5.01
C GLU A 115 -2.68 4.37 6.13
N HIS A 116 -3.16 5.60 6.03
CA HIS A 116 -2.92 6.65 7.00
C HIS A 116 -4.24 7.31 7.40
N VAL A 117 -4.46 7.44 8.71
CA VAL A 117 -5.64 8.07 9.29
C VAL A 117 -5.22 8.92 10.48
N ASP A 118 -5.62 10.19 10.48
CA ASP A 118 -5.50 11.05 11.66
C ASP A 118 -6.29 10.46 12.83
N ALA A 119 -5.68 10.43 14.02
CA ALA A 119 -6.27 9.75 15.17
C ALA A 119 -7.57 10.43 15.65
N ALA A 120 -7.68 11.75 15.49
CA ALA A 120 -8.90 12.51 15.77
C ALA A 120 -10.09 12.08 14.88
N LEU A 121 -9.80 11.44 13.76
CA LEU A 121 -10.75 10.98 12.77
C LEU A 121 -11.09 9.49 12.90
N LEU A 122 -10.49 8.78 13.87
CA LEU A 122 -10.91 7.42 14.20
C LEU A 122 -12.13 7.49 15.12
N SER A 123 -13.24 6.87 14.71
CA SER A 123 -14.45 6.78 15.55
C SER A 123 -14.11 6.17 16.91
N PRO A 124 -14.59 6.76 18.02
CA PRO A 124 -14.33 6.27 19.38
C PRO A 124 -15.18 5.04 19.69
N THR A 125 -14.93 3.92 19.03
CA THR A 125 -15.54 2.64 19.43
C THR A 125 -14.78 2.02 20.61
N ALA A 126 -15.31 2.29 21.81
CA ALA A 126 -15.30 1.46 23.03
C ALA A 126 -14.10 0.53 23.29
N ARG A 127 -12.90 1.07 23.51
CA ARG A 127 -11.88 0.56 24.48
C ARG A 127 -10.53 1.27 24.44
N SER A 128 -10.33 2.20 23.52
CA SER A 128 -9.06 2.93 23.40
C SER A 128 -9.35 4.41 23.64
N THR A 129 -8.68 5.04 24.60
CA THR A 129 -8.71 6.50 24.77
C THR A 129 -8.37 7.13 23.42
N PRO A 130 -9.24 7.94 22.81
CA PRO A 130 -8.90 8.61 21.54
C PRO A 130 -7.63 9.42 21.76
N LEU A 131 -6.65 9.25 20.89
CA LEU A 131 -5.46 10.13 20.90
C LEU A 131 -5.95 11.51 20.46
N PRO A 132 -5.90 12.54 21.33
CA PRO A 132 -6.42 13.87 20.99
C PRO A 132 -5.64 14.53 19.84
N PHE A 133 -4.44 14.03 19.56
CA PHE A 133 -3.57 14.37 18.44
C PHE A 133 -2.80 13.12 18.01
N GLY A 134 -2.48 13.01 16.72
CA GLY A 134 -1.66 11.92 16.22
C GLY A 134 -2.22 11.26 14.97
N THR A 135 -1.57 10.18 14.56
CA THR A 135 -1.93 9.42 13.35
C THR A 135 -1.78 7.92 13.61
N VAL A 136 -2.60 7.15 12.93
CA VAL A 136 -2.47 5.69 12.86
C VAL A 136 -2.17 5.34 11.41
N THR A 137 -1.09 4.58 11.23
CA THR A 137 -0.65 4.12 9.92
C THR A 137 -0.59 2.60 9.92
N TRP A 138 -1.14 1.99 8.87
CA TRP A 138 -1.03 0.56 8.62
C TRP A 138 -0.25 0.30 7.35
N TRP A 139 0.59 -0.74 7.37
CA TRP A 139 1.30 -1.23 6.19
C TRP A 139 0.94 -2.70 5.96
N GLY A 140 0.60 -3.03 4.71
CA GLY A 140 0.43 -4.41 4.28
C GLY A 140 0.61 -4.60 2.78
N GLU A 141 0.31 -5.81 2.34
CA GLU A 141 0.22 -6.16 0.92
C GLU A 141 -1.25 -6.05 0.47
N LEU A 142 -1.45 -5.54 -0.74
CA LEU A 142 -2.75 -5.37 -1.37
C LEU A 142 -2.95 -6.41 -2.46
N ARG A 143 -4.19 -6.88 -2.60
CA ARG A 143 -4.68 -7.69 -3.71
C ARG A 143 -5.86 -7.00 -4.37
N MET A 144 -6.00 -7.20 -5.67
CA MET A 144 -7.13 -6.72 -6.45
C MET A 144 -8.00 -7.91 -6.84
N VAL A 145 -9.29 -7.79 -6.56
CA VAL A 145 -10.31 -8.75 -6.97
C VAL A 145 -10.97 -8.18 -8.22
N LEU A 146 -10.95 -8.97 -9.30
CA LEU A 146 -11.61 -8.63 -10.55
C LEU A 146 -13.03 -9.21 -10.57
N GLY A 147 -13.98 -8.45 -11.11
CA GLY A 147 -15.31 -8.94 -11.45
C GLY A 147 -15.23 -10.04 -12.51
N LYS A 148 -16.12 -11.02 -12.40
CA LYS A 148 -16.30 -12.06 -13.41
C LYS A 148 -17.05 -11.52 -14.62
#